data_AF-A0A0P6FY90-F1
#
_entry.id   AF-A0A0P6FY90-F1
#
_cell.length_a   1.000
_cell.length_b   1.000
_cell.length_c   1.000
_cell.angle_alpha   90.00
_cell.angle_beta   90.00
_cell.angle_gamma   90.00
#
_symmetry.space_group_name_H-M   'P 1'
#
loop_
_entity.id
_entity.type
_entity.pdbx_description
1 polymer ?
#
loop_
_entity_poly.entity_id
_entity_poly.type
_entity_poly.pdbx_seq_one_letter_code
_entity_poly.pdbx_strand_id
1 'polypeptide(L)'
;MQVLAVLLVCLAAANAYVVPAPYLVRTPAHDSAIIKSDRLGGNFAYSTVEGHAYAAVSPVVQRVLTPVGVSHHAIAAPYYGYPYGFTQFVAPAQVDAKAGQAVYVA
;
A
#
# COMPACT_ATOMS: atom_id res chain seq x y z
N MET A 1 -3.32 36.63 -22.03
CA MET A 1 -2.01 35.96 -22.14
C MET A 1 -1.41 35.65 -20.77
N GLN A 2 -1.14 36.64 -19.91
CA GLN A 2 -0.46 36.42 -18.62
C GLN A 2 -1.21 35.52 -17.63
N VAL A 3 -2.54 35.67 -17.50
CA VAL A 3 -3.35 34.83 -16.58
C VAL A 3 -3.27 33.34 -16.96
N LEU A 4 -3.25 33.05 -18.26
CA LEU A 4 -3.18 31.68 -18.76
C LEU A 4 -1.79 31.07 -18.53
N ALA A 5 -0.74 31.88 -18.66
CA ALA A 5 0.63 31.47 -18.31
C ALA A 5 0.76 31.16 -16.82
N VAL A 6 0.19 32.00 -15.94
CA VAL A 6 0.20 31.77 -14.49
C VAL A 6 -0.56 30.49 -14.12
N LEU A 7 -1.72 30.25 -14.72
CA LEU A 7 -2.49 29.02 -14.51
C LEU A 7 -1.69 27.77 -14.90
N LEU A 8 -1.01 27.79 -16.04
CA LEU A 8 -0.20 26.67 -16.52
C LEU A 8 0.99 26.39 -15.60
N VAL A 9 1.63 27.43 -15.07
CA VAL A 9 2.72 27.30 -14.09
C VAL A 9 2.22 26.71 -12.77
N CYS A 10 1.09 27.18 -12.26
CA CYS A 10 0.48 26.63 -11.05
C CYS A 10 0.08 25.16 -11.21
N LEU A 11 -0.46 24.80 -12.38
CA LEU A 11 -0.83 23.41 -12.67
C LEU A 11 0.40 22.51 -12.77
N ALA A 12 1.47 22.95 -13.43
CA ALA A 12 2.73 22.21 -13.51
C ALA A 12 3.34 22.00 -12.11
N ALA A 13 3.34 23.05 -11.27
CA ALA A 13 3.84 22.97 -9.90
C ALA A 13 3.02 21.99 -9.04
N ALA A 14 1.70 22.03 -9.12
CA ALA A 14 0.82 21.12 -8.37
C ALA A 14 1.09 19.65 -8.72
N ASN A 15 1.28 19.32 -10.01
CA ASN A 15 1.58 17.96 -10.45
C ASN A 15 2.94 17.46 -9.95
N ALA A 16 3.95 18.34 -9.85
CA ALA A 16 5.29 17.99 -9.38
C ALA A 16 5.33 17.59 -7.88
N TYR A 17 4.39 18.08 -7.07
CA TYR A 17 4.29 17.70 -5.66
C TYR A 17 3.41 16.47 -5.42
N VAL A 18 2.44 16.22 -6.32
CA VAL A 18 1.49 15.11 -6.17
C VAL A 18 2.02 13.81 -6.78
N VAL A 19 2.81 13.89 -7.85
CA VAL A 19 3.40 12.71 -8.51
C VAL A 19 4.86 12.62 -8.11
N PRO A 20 5.28 11.62 -7.33
CA PRO A 20 6.68 11.48 -6.96
C PRO A 20 7.52 11.20 -8.21
N ALA A 21 8.72 11.80 -8.26
CA ALA A 21 9.62 11.60 -9.38
C ALA A 21 10.00 10.12 -9.53
N PRO A 22 10.01 9.58 -10.77
CA PRO A 22 10.52 8.24 -11.01
C PRO A 22 12.00 8.18 -10.66
N TYR A 23 12.44 7.04 -10.12
CA TYR A 23 13.85 6.77 -9.86
C TYR A 23 14.30 5.52 -10.61
N LEU A 24 15.58 5.47 -10.96
CA LEU A 24 16.16 4.36 -11.69
C LEU A 24 16.58 3.26 -10.71
N VAL A 25 16.11 2.03 -10.97
CA VAL A 25 16.48 0.84 -10.21
C VAL A 25 17.11 -0.18 -11.14
N ARG A 26 18.11 -0.90 -10.64
CA ARG A 26 18.69 -2.04 -11.36
C ARG A 26 17.61 -3.05 -11.70
N THR A 27 17.62 -3.52 -12.95
CA THR A 27 16.70 -4.55 -13.41
C THR A 27 17.48 -5.74 -13.98
N PRO A 28 18.06 -6.60 -13.10
CA PRO A 28 18.92 -7.71 -13.53
C PRO A 28 18.25 -8.68 -14.51
N ALA A 29 16.92 -8.79 -14.47
CA ALA A 29 16.16 -9.62 -15.40
C ALA A 29 16.28 -9.18 -16.88
N HIS A 30 16.76 -7.95 -17.14
CA HIS A 30 17.01 -7.42 -18.48
C HIS A 30 18.49 -7.18 -18.74
N ASP A 31 19.38 -7.56 -17.81
CA ASP A 31 20.82 -7.49 -18.05
C ASP A 31 21.18 -8.46 -19.18
N SER A 32 22.08 -8.02 -20.05
CA SER A 32 22.56 -8.82 -21.17
C SER A 32 24.08 -8.86 -21.18
N ALA A 33 24.66 -9.90 -21.75
CA ALA A 33 26.09 -10.01 -21.95
C ALA A 33 26.39 -10.63 -23.30
N ILE A 34 27.44 -10.12 -23.95
CA ILE A 34 27.95 -10.68 -25.21
C ILE A 34 29.33 -11.24 -24.92
N ILE A 35 29.49 -12.54 -25.19
CA ILE A 35 30.75 -13.26 -25.07
C ILE A 35 31.22 -13.61 -26.47
N LYS A 36 32.45 -13.22 -26.81
CA LYS A 36 33.09 -13.52 -28.09
C LYS A 36 34.39 -14.26 -27.84
N SER A 37 34.65 -15.25 -28.68
CA SER A 37 35.91 -15.98 -28.75
C SER A 37 36.38 -16.00 -30.19
N ASP A 38 37.59 -15.51 -30.43
CA ASP A 38 38.22 -15.48 -31.74
C ASP A 38 39.57 -16.17 -31.71
N ARG A 39 40.08 -16.53 -32.89
CA ARG A 39 41.47 -17.00 -33.06
C ARG A 39 42.24 -15.95 -33.85
N LEU A 40 43.22 -15.33 -33.21
CA LEU A 40 44.07 -14.33 -33.83
C LEU A 40 45.52 -14.78 -33.77
N GLY A 41 46.18 -14.91 -34.93
CA GLY A 41 47.60 -15.26 -35.01
C GLY A 41 47.98 -16.62 -34.41
N GLY A 42 47.04 -17.57 -34.31
CA GLY A 42 47.26 -18.89 -33.71
C GLY A 42 46.95 -18.98 -32.20
N ASN A 43 46.57 -17.87 -31.55
CA ASN A 43 46.16 -17.84 -30.15
C ASN A 43 44.63 -17.64 -30.00
N PHE A 44 44.08 -18.02 -28.84
CA PHE A 44 42.68 -17.73 -28.50
C PHE A 44 42.56 -16.34 -27.89
N ALA A 45 41.65 -15.53 -28.43
CA ALA A 45 41.27 -14.23 -27.89
C ALA A 45 39.83 -14.28 -27.39
N TYR A 46 39.58 -13.68 -26.23
CA TYR A 46 38.26 -13.62 -25.62
C TYR A 46 37.87 -12.17 -25.33
N SER A 47 36.60 -11.84 -25.51
CA SER A 47 36.04 -10.53 -25.17
C SER A 47 34.66 -10.71 -24.56
N THR A 48 34.37 -9.92 -23.52
CA THR A 48 33.09 -9.88 -22.83
C THR A 48 32.61 -8.45 -22.72
N VAL A 49 31.35 -8.20 -23.08
CA VAL A 49 30.71 -6.90 -22.90
C VAL A 49 29.42 -7.11 -22.11
N GLU A 50 29.29 -6.40 -21.00
CA GLU A 50 28.12 -6.45 -20.13
C GLU A 50 27.23 -5.22 -20.37
N GLY A 51 25.93 -5.46 -20.53
CA GLY A 51 24.89 -4.45 -20.67
C GLY A 51 23.97 -4.50 -19.47
N HIS A 52 24.27 -3.69 -18.44
CA HIS A 52 23.42 -3.56 -17.26
C HIS A 52 22.17 -2.73 -17.56
N ALA A 53 21.02 -3.25 -17.15
CA ALA A 53 19.72 -2.62 -17.37
C ALA A 53 19.22 -1.90 -16.11
N TYR A 54 18.52 -0.79 -16.37
CA TYR A 54 17.84 0.01 -15.37
C TYR A 54 16.42 0.29 -15.85
N ALA A 55 15.46 0.23 -14.92
CA ALA A 55 14.07 0.59 -15.18
C ALA A 55 13.70 1.80 -14.33
N ALA A 56 12.86 2.66 -14.89
CA ALA A 56 12.24 3.76 -14.15
C ALA A 56 11.08 3.21 -13.33
N VAL A 57 11.15 3.38 -12.01
CA VAL A 57 10.09 3.00 -11.08
C VAL A 57 9.39 4.27 -10.61
N SER A 58 8.11 4.40 -10.95
CA SER A 58 7.23 5.45 -10.44
C SER A 58 6.47 4.90 -9.23
N PRO A 59 6.65 5.46 -8.02
CA PRO A 59 5.91 4.99 -6.85
C PRO A 59 4.43 5.36 -6.95
N VAL A 60 3.57 4.46 -6.50
CA VAL A 60 2.11 4.67 -6.48
C VAL A 60 1.71 5.17 -5.09
N VAL A 61 1.17 6.39 -5.02
CA VAL A 61 0.62 6.96 -3.79
C VAL A 61 -0.87 6.65 -3.73
N GLN A 62 -1.27 5.74 -2.85
CA GLN A 62 -2.67 5.37 -2.64
C GLN A 62 -3.10 5.60 -1.19
N ARG A 63 -4.26 6.24 -1.00
CA ARG A 63 -4.89 6.34 0.32
C ARG A 63 -5.57 5.02 0.67
N VAL A 64 -5.07 4.31 1.67
CA VAL A 64 -5.72 3.13 2.25
C VAL A 64 -6.53 3.57 3.46
N LEU A 65 -7.85 3.36 3.44
CA LEU A 65 -8.71 3.61 4.60
C LEU A 65 -8.69 2.38 5.50
N THR A 66 -8.28 2.54 6.75
CA THR A 66 -8.37 1.50 7.77
C THR A 66 -9.57 1.77 8.68
N PRO A 67 -10.42 0.76 8.98
CA PRO A 67 -11.51 0.94 9.92
C PRO A 67 -10.96 1.19 11.33
N VAL A 68 -11.53 2.16 12.04
CA VAL A 68 -11.22 2.44 13.45
C VAL A 68 -12.31 1.79 14.30
N GLY A 69 -11.92 0.98 15.27
CA GLY A 69 -12.86 0.39 16.24
C GLY A 69 -13.50 1.48 17.11
N VAL A 70 -14.81 1.40 17.32
CA VAL A 70 -15.56 2.32 18.18
C VAL A 70 -16.07 1.56 19.40
N SER A 71 -15.80 2.07 20.59
CA SER A 71 -16.38 1.55 21.82
C SER A 71 -17.76 2.17 22.04
N HIS A 72 -18.79 1.34 22.15
CA HIS A 72 -20.13 1.76 22.53
C HIS A 72 -20.33 1.54 24.04
N HIS A 73 -20.79 2.56 24.74
CA HIS A 73 -21.25 2.42 26.13
C HIS A 73 -22.77 2.24 26.13
N ALA A 74 -23.24 1.17 26.77
CA ALA A 74 -24.67 0.99 27.00
C ALA A 74 -25.15 2.09 27.95
N ILE A 75 -26.17 2.84 27.53
CA ILE A 75 -26.89 3.77 28.40
C ILE A 75 -27.95 2.93 29.11
N ALA A 76 -28.06 3.07 30.44
CA ALA A 76 -29.09 2.37 31.19
C ALA A 76 -30.48 2.73 30.65
N ALA A 77 -31.28 1.71 30.33
CA ALA A 77 -32.67 1.91 29.92
C ALA A 77 -33.44 2.59 31.07
N PRO A 78 -34.33 3.56 30.81
CA PRO A 78 -35.14 4.17 31.85
C PRO A 78 -35.99 3.08 32.51
N TYR A 79 -35.84 2.93 33.84
CA TYR A 79 -36.62 2.00 34.64
C TYR A 79 -38.07 2.49 34.72
N TYR A 80 -38.96 1.86 33.97
CA TYR A 80 -40.40 1.93 34.23
C TYR A 80 -40.74 0.84 35.25
N GLY A 81 -40.93 1.26 36.51
CA GLY A 81 -41.26 0.36 37.61
C GLY A 81 -42.61 -0.31 37.41
N TYR A 82 -42.60 -1.55 36.93
CA TYR A 82 -43.72 -2.48 37.06
C TYR A 82 -43.33 -3.60 38.03
N PRO A 83 -44.22 -3.99 38.97
CA PRO A 83 -43.83 -4.66 40.21
C PRO A 83 -43.50 -6.18 40.10
N TYR A 84 -43.09 -6.69 38.95
CA TYR A 84 -42.78 -8.12 38.81
C TYR A 84 -41.82 -8.40 37.66
N GLY A 85 -40.57 -8.76 37.99
CA GLY A 85 -39.65 -9.45 37.09
C GLY A 85 -38.29 -8.78 36.96
N PHE A 86 -37.26 -9.38 37.56
CA PHE A 86 -35.87 -9.02 37.33
C PHE A 86 -35.44 -9.52 35.94
N THR A 87 -35.37 -8.64 34.93
CA THR A 87 -34.71 -8.96 33.66
C THR A 87 -33.23 -8.58 33.76
N GLN A 88 -32.37 -9.58 33.97
CA GLN A 88 -30.93 -9.40 33.85
C GLN A 88 -30.58 -9.31 32.35
N PHE A 89 -30.18 -8.13 31.89
CA PHE A 89 -29.66 -7.97 30.53
C PHE A 89 -28.21 -8.47 30.49
N VAL A 90 -28.02 -9.68 29.97
CA VAL A 90 -26.72 -10.23 29.63
C VAL A 90 -26.16 -9.45 28.43
N ALA A 91 -24.93 -8.95 28.54
CA ALA A 91 -24.26 -8.28 27.43
C ALA A 91 -24.22 -9.22 26.20
N PRO A 92 -24.41 -8.72 24.97
CA PRO A 92 -24.33 -9.56 23.79
C PRO A 92 -22.93 -10.18 23.73
N ALA A 93 -22.87 -11.52 23.68
CA ALA A 93 -21.61 -12.24 23.57
C ALA A 93 -20.84 -11.70 22.37
N GLN A 94 -19.57 -11.36 22.58
CA GLN A 94 -18.67 -11.02 21.48
C GLN A 94 -18.48 -12.30 20.66
N VAL A 95 -19.06 -12.32 19.45
CA VAL A 95 -18.80 -13.41 18.49
C VAL A 95 -17.48 -13.07 17.82
N ASP A 96 -16.45 -13.88 18.06
CA ASP A 96 -15.21 -13.79 17.30
C ASP A 96 -15.55 -14.01 15.83
N ALA A 97 -15.26 -13.03 14.98
CA ALA A 97 -15.62 -13.03 13.57
C ALA A 97 -15.01 -14.21 12.79
N LYS A 98 -14.06 -14.94 13.38
CA LYS A 98 -13.43 -16.11 12.76
C LYS A 98 -13.92 -17.47 13.29
N ALA A 99 -14.60 -17.50 14.43
CA ALA A 99 -15.13 -18.71 15.04
C ALA A 99 -16.53 -18.40 15.56
N GLY A 100 -17.57 -18.83 14.84
CA GLY A 100 -18.99 -18.59 15.17
C GLY A 100 -19.48 -19.27 16.45
N GLN A 101 -18.73 -19.12 17.55
CA GLN A 101 -19.02 -19.62 18.88
C GLN A 101 -18.83 -18.48 19.88
N ALA A 102 -19.84 -18.29 20.73
CA ALA A 102 -19.84 -17.30 21.79
C ALA A 102 -18.85 -17.70 22.90
N VAL A 103 -17.85 -16.85 23.17
CA VAL A 103 -16.96 -17.02 24.32
C VAL A 103 -17.53 -16.21 25.48
N TYR A 104 -17.98 -16.90 26.52
CA TYR A 104 -18.35 -16.29 27.79
C TYR A 104 -17.09 -16.08 28.63
N VAL A 105 -16.74 -14.82 28.92
CA VAL A 105 -15.67 -14.50 29.89
C VAL A 105 -16.32 -14.42 31.28
N ALA A 106 -15.80 -15.23 32.20
CA ALA A 106 -16.23 -15.31 33.60
C ALA A 106 -15.85 -14.06 34.41
#